data_AF-A0A1A0WC86-F1
#
_entry.id   AF-A0A1A0WC86-F1
#
_cell.length_a   1.000
_cell.length_b   1.000
_cell.length_c   1.000
_cell.angle_alpha   90.00
_cell.angle_beta   90.00
_cell.angle_gamma   90.00
#
_symmetry.space_group_name_H-M   'P 1'
#
loop_
_entity.id
_entity.type
_entity.pdbx_description
1 polymer ?
#
loop_
_entity_poly.entity_id
_entity_poly.type
_entity_poly.pdbx_seq_one_letter_code
_entity_poly.pdbx_strand_id
1 'polypeptide(L)'
;MVALRDWSSAKVRLVMLAAASPLMLIMVVVGYADGPSDEDCGHAEQAMAHWVSVQLDTHRAMTGPAPATLSTDAADAAAAVRQEATAIEDSGLRQTASTLANQLDQVSKGNHVRGYEGTAEAIQDLKTACPKAGDEPMLIP
;
A
#
# COMPACT_ATOMS: atom_id res chain seq x y z
N MET A 1 46.57 -32.60 -15.56
CA MET A 1 45.64 -33.03 -14.51
C MET A 1 45.91 -32.21 -13.27
N VAL A 2 44.88 -31.49 -12.81
CA VAL A 2 44.68 -30.79 -11.54
C VAL A 2 45.83 -30.81 -10.50
N ALA A 3 46.35 -29.63 -10.15
CA ALA A 3 47.04 -29.41 -8.87
C ALA A 3 46.21 -28.42 -8.04
N LEU A 4 45.28 -28.96 -7.26
CA LEU A 4 44.45 -28.24 -6.31
C LEU A 4 45.31 -27.71 -5.16
N ARG A 5 45.58 -26.40 -5.22
CA ARG A 5 45.22 -25.44 -4.16
C ARG A 5 45.64 -25.83 -2.73
N ASP A 6 46.91 -25.57 -2.43
CA ASP A 6 47.46 -25.53 -1.06
C ASP A 6 47.05 -24.23 -0.34
N TRP A 7 45.77 -24.14 0.03
CA TRP A 7 45.26 -22.99 0.77
C TRP A 7 44.90 -23.39 2.20
N SER A 8 45.70 -22.87 3.15
CA SER A 8 45.51 -23.03 4.58
C SER A 8 44.04 -22.83 4.97
N SER A 9 43.52 -23.79 5.73
CA SER A 9 42.12 -23.87 6.18
C SER A 9 41.62 -22.57 6.86
N ALA A 10 42.55 -21.76 7.40
CA ALA A 10 42.25 -20.45 7.96
C ALA A 10 41.78 -19.42 6.91
N LYS A 11 42.37 -19.41 5.70
CA LYS A 11 41.95 -18.53 4.61
C LYS A 11 40.60 -18.94 4.03
N VAL A 12 40.32 -20.25 3.98
CA VAL A 12 39.01 -20.76 3.55
C VAL A 12 37.91 -20.37 4.53
N ARG A 13 38.17 -20.43 5.85
CA ARG A 13 37.21 -19.97 6.87
C ARG A 13 36.96 -18.46 6.81
N LEU A 14 37.99 -17.65 6.56
CA LEU A 14 37.85 -16.20 6.41
C LEU A 14 37.04 -15.81 5.17
N VAL A 15 37.22 -16.51 4.04
CA VAL A 15 36.42 -16.29 2.83
C VAL A 15 34.96 -16.73 3.02
N MET A 16 34.72 -17.83 3.75
CA MET A 16 33.36 -18.26 4.11
C MET A 16 32.63 -17.25 5.02
N LEU A 17 33.32 -16.65 5.98
CA LEU A 17 32.73 -15.62 6.87
C LEU A 17 32.41 -14.31 6.12
N ALA A 18 33.23 -13.94 5.13
CA ALA A 18 32.98 -12.79 4.27
C ALA A 18 31.79 -13.00 3.31
N ALA A 19 31.49 -14.25 2.93
CA ALA A 19 30.35 -14.58 2.07
C ALA A 19 29.00 -14.64 2.82
N ALA A 20 29.01 -14.83 4.14
CA ALA A 20 27.80 -14.81 4.95
C ALA A 20 27.32 -13.40 5.33
N SER A 21 28.24 -12.42 5.38
CA SER A 21 27.95 -11.05 5.83
C SER A 21 27.09 -10.20 4.87
N PRO A 22 27.17 -10.30 3.53
CA PRO A 22 26.33 -9.46 2.67
C PRO A 22 24.84 -9.87 2.69
N LEU A 23 24.50 -11.12 3.08
CA LEU A 23 23.10 -11.53 3.20
C LEU A 23 22.39 -10.89 4.40
N MET A 24 23.08 -10.69 5.53
CA MET A 24 22.49 -9.97 6.67
C MET A 24 22.30 -8.48 6.39
N LEU A 25 23.16 -7.86 5.57
CA LEU A 25 23.01 -6.45 5.21
C LEU A 25 21.88 -6.21 4.20
N ILE A 26 21.52 -7.20 3.39
CA ILE A 26 20.35 -7.11 2.50
C ILE A 26 19.05 -7.07 3.31
N MET A 27 18.97 -7.75 4.46
CA MET A 27 17.82 -7.64 5.36
C MET A 27 17.67 -6.26 6.02
N VAL A 28 18.72 -5.44 6.06
CA VAL A 28 18.63 -4.07 6.62
C VAL A 28 18.11 -3.06 5.58
N VAL A 29 18.14 -3.39 4.29
CA VAL A 29 17.62 -2.53 3.22
C VAL A 29 16.20 -2.93 2.78
N VAL A 30 15.76 -4.13 3.14
CA VAL A 30 14.40 -4.61 2.87
C VAL A 30 13.67 -4.68 4.20
N GLY A 31 12.97 -3.60 4.55
CA GLY A 31 12.09 -3.49 5.73
C GLY A 31 10.96 -4.52 5.70
N TYR A 32 11.30 -5.78 5.98
CA TYR A 32 10.41 -6.94 5.97
C TYR A 32 10.51 -7.72 7.31
N ALA A 33 10.91 -7.05 8.39
CA ALA A 33 11.12 -7.71 9.68
C ALA A 33 9.97 -7.53 10.68
N ASP A 34 9.05 -6.59 10.46
CA ASP A 34 7.75 -6.55 11.09
C ASP A 34 6.77 -6.09 10.01
N GLY A 35 5.60 -6.70 9.91
CA GLY A 35 4.54 -6.18 9.04
C GLY A 35 4.18 -4.74 9.43
N PRO A 36 3.33 -4.06 8.65
CA PRO A 36 2.86 -2.74 9.03
C PRO A 36 2.34 -2.74 10.48
N SER A 37 2.62 -1.66 11.20
CA SER A 37 2.17 -1.52 12.59
C SER A 37 0.64 -1.51 12.66
N ASP A 38 0.07 -1.82 13.84
CA ASP A 38 -1.39 -1.70 14.04
C ASP A 38 -1.86 -0.25 13.80
N GLU A 39 -1.02 0.75 14.06
CA GLU A 39 -1.31 2.17 13.79
C GLU A 39 -1.33 2.46 12.28
N ASP A 40 -0.32 1.99 11.52
CA ASP A 40 -0.31 2.09 10.06
C ASP A 40 -1.53 1.42 9.44
N CYS A 41 -1.87 0.24 9.96
CA CYS A 41 -3.07 -0.46 9.54
C CYS A 41 -4.32 0.35 9.84
N GLY A 42 -4.47 0.94 11.04
CA GLY A 42 -5.58 1.82 11.39
C GLY A 42 -5.78 2.99 10.43
N HIS A 43 -4.70 3.63 9.99
CA HIS A 43 -4.74 4.69 8.98
C HIS A 43 -5.11 4.15 7.59
N ALA A 44 -4.59 2.98 7.22
CA ALA A 44 -4.95 2.27 6.00
C ALA A 44 -6.45 1.85 5.96
N GLU A 45 -7.03 1.43 7.07
CA GLU A 45 -8.47 1.08 7.13
C GLU A 45 -9.34 2.34 6.97
N GLN A 46 -8.96 3.45 7.61
CA GLN A 46 -9.64 4.74 7.46
C GLN A 46 -9.56 5.26 6.01
N ALA A 47 -8.39 5.15 5.38
CA ALA A 47 -8.21 5.47 3.97
C ALA A 47 -9.19 4.66 3.08
N MET A 48 -9.38 3.37 3.36
CA MET A 48 -10.36 2.56 2.64
C MET A 48 -11.80 2.94 2.96
N ALA A 49 -12.13 3.29 4.21
CA ALA A 49 -13.46 3.73 4.57
C ALA A 49 -13.86 5.00 3.79
N HIS A 50 -12.95 5.96 3.65
CA HIS A 50 -13.16 7.15 2.81
C HIS A 50 -13.39 6.77 1.35
N TRP A 51 -12.62 5.83 0.80
CA TRP A 51 -12.86 5.35 -0.57
C TRP A 51 -14.23 4.67 -0.74
N VAL A 52 -14.58 3.77 0.17
CA VAL A 52 -15.84 3.00 0.12
C VAL A 52 -17.05 3.93 0.19
N SER A 53 -16.96 5.03 0.95
CA SER A 53 -18.03 6.02 1.07
C SER A 53 -18.51 6.59 -0.27
N VAL A 54 -17.64 6.67 -1.27
CA VAL A 54 -17.95 7.20 -2.62
C VAL A 54 -17.94 6.13 -3.71
N GLN A 55 -17.67 4.87 -3.37
CA GLN A 55 -17.50 3.78 -4.33
C GLN A 55 -18.79 3.52 -5.13
N LEU A 56 -19.94 3.47 -4.47
CA LEU A 56 -21.22 3.15 -5.10
C LEU A 56 -21.60 4.21 -6.14
N ASP A 57 -21.45 5.48 -5.77
CA ASP A 57 -21.77 6.61 -6.65
C ASP A 57 -20.76 6.74 -7.80
N THR A 58 -19.48 6.46 -7.55
CA THR A 58 -18.47 6.33 -8.61
C THR A 58 -18.84 5.24 -9.60
N HIS A 59 -19.26 4.07 -9.10
CA HIS A 59 -19.68 2.95 -9.95
C HIS A 59 -20.91 3.30 -10.80
N ARG A 60 -21.91 3.96 -10.20
CA ARG A 60 -23.09 4.46 -10.93
C ARG A 60 -22.68 5.45 -12.03
N ALA A 61 -21.76 6.36 -11.74
CA ALA A 61 -21.28 7.37 -12.69
C ALA A 61 -20.49 6.79 -13.88
N MET A 62 -19.97 5.56 -13.78
CA MET A 62 -19.32 4.89 -14.92
C MET A 62 -20.31 4.44 -16.00
N THR A 63 -21.56 4.15 -15.62
CA THR A 63 -22.57 3.53 -16.51
C THR A 63 -23.79 4.41 -16.76
N GLY A 64 -23.87 5.55 -16.08
CA GLY A 64 -25.02 6.44 -16.13
C GLY A 64 -24.69 7.84 -15.59
N PRO A 65 -25.70 8.69 -15.39
CA PRO A 65 -25.49 10.04 -14.89
C PRO A 65 -24.90 10.01 -13.48
N ALA A 66 -23.82 10.77 -13.29
CA ALA A 66 -23.19 10.96 -11.99
C ALA A 66 -24.13 11.73 -11.03
N PRO A 67 -24.15 11.40 -9.73
CA PRO A 67 -24.79 12.25 -8.74
C PRO A 67 -24.12 13.64 -8.72
N ALA A 68 -24.91 14.68 -8.47
CA ALA A 68 -24.44 16.06 -8.52
C ALA A 68 -23.33 16.37 -7.48
N THR A 69 -23.28 15.61 -6.39
CA THR A 69 -22.31 15.80 -5.30
C THR A 69 -21.03 14.99 -5.50
N LEU A 70 -20.99 14.00 -6.40
CA LEU A 70 -19.89 13.05 -6.53
C LEU A 70 -18.52 13.71 -6.73
N SER A 71 -18.47 14.81 -7.48
CA SER A 71 -17.21 15.54 -7.71
C SER A 71 -16.65 16.09 -6.39
N THR A 72 -17.49 16.70 -5.57
CA THR A 72 -17.13 17.25 -4.26
C THR A 72 -16.84 16.13 -3.27
N ASP A 73 -17.71 15.13 -3.18
CA ASP A 73 -17.58 14.02 -2.23
C ASP A 73 -16.27 13.24 -2.49
N ALA A 74 -15.93 13.02 -3.78
CA ALA A 74 -14.67 12.38 -4.14
C ALA A 74 -13.45 13.27 -3.85
N ALA A 75 -13.55 14.60 -3.98
CA ALA A 75 -12.47 15.51 -3.63
C ALA A 75 -12.21 15.53 -2.11
N ASP A 76 -13.27 15.55 -1.32
CA ASP A 76 -13.20 15.50 0.15
C ASP A 76 -12.62 14.17 0.62
N ALA A 77 -13.09 13.05 0.04
CA ALA A 77 -12.52 11.74 0.29
C ALA A 77 -11.04 11.66 -0.13
N ALA A 78 -10.65 12.25 -1.29
CA ALA A 78 -9.26 12.28 -1.72
C ALA A 78 -8.37 13.03 -0.71
N ALA A 79 -8.85 14.15 -0.17
CA ALA A 79 -8.13 14.91 0.85
C ALA A 79 -7.97 14.11 2.15
N ALA A 80 -9.03 13.44 2.61
CA ALA A 80 -8.99 12.59 3.79
C ALA A 80 -8.03 11.40 3.62
N VAL A 81 -8.08 10.69 2.48
CA VAL A 81 -7.14 9.60 2.19
C VAL A 81 -5.68 10.09 2.14
N ARG A 82 -5.42 11.30 1.63
CA ARG A 82 -4.06 11.88 1.67
C ARG A 82 -3.61 12.16 3.09
N GLN A 83 -4.51 12.63 3.95
CA GLN A 83 -4.20 12.85 5.35
C GLN A 83 -3.82 11.54 6.06
N GLU A 84 -4.60 10.48 5.87
CA GLU A 84 -4.27 9.15 6.38
C GLU A 84 -2.93 8.66 5.83
N ALA A 85 -2.69 8.81 4.52
CA ALA A 85 -1.42 8.42 3.91
C ALA A 85 -0.22 9.14 4.55
N THR A 86 -0.34 10.42 4.92
CA THR A 86 0.76 11.14 5.60
C THR A 86 1.05 10.64 7.01
N ALA A 87 0.07 10.00 7.67
CA ALA A 87 0.22 9.44 9.01
C ALA A 87 0.84 8.03 9.00
N ILE A 88 0.75 7.31 7.89
CA ILE A 88 1.35 5.97 7.72
C ILE A 88 2.88 6.08 7.67
N GLU A 89 3.59 5.37 8.54
CA GLU A 89 5.04 5.24 8.58
C GLU A 89 5.57 4.25 7.54
N ASP A 90 4.87 3.12 7.33
CA ASP A 90 5.23 2.14 6.31
C ASP A 90 5.17 2.72 4.89
N SER A 91 6.30 2.67 4.19
CA SER A 91 6.44 3.29 2.87
C SER A 91 5.56 2.63 1.80
N GLY A 92 5.32 1.32 1.91
CA GLY A 92 4.49 0.57 0.97
C GLY A 92 3.02 0.97 1.11
N LEU A 93 2.47 0.88 2.33
CA LEU A 93 1.12 1.29 2.66
C LEU A 93 0.88 2.77 2.37
N ARG A 94 1.83 3.65 2.71
CA ARG A 94 1.73 5.08 2.38
C ARG A 94 1.56 5.29 0.88
N GLN A 95 2.33 4.56 0.07
CA GLN A 95 2.27 4.67 -1.38
C GLN A 95 0.95 4.11 -1.93
N THR A 96 0.45 3.01 -1.37
CA THR A 96 -0.86 2.44 -1.73
C THR A 96 -2.00 3.39 -1.38
N ALA A 97 -2.03 3.96 -0.17
CA ALA A 97 -3.01 4.96 0.25
C ALA A 97 -2.93 6.23 -0.61
N SER A 98 -1.72 6.69 -0.95
CA SER A 98 -1.54 7.83 -1.87
C SER A 98 -2.08 7.55 -3.27
N THR A 99 -1.95 6.30 -3.75
CA THR A 99 -2.52 5.87 -5.03
C THR A 99 -4.04 5.90 -4.99
N LEU A 100 -4.63 5.44 -3.89
CA LEU A 100 -6.08 5.50 -3.65
C LEU A 100 -6.60 6.96 -3.65
N ALA A 101 -5.89 7.87 -3.00
CA ALA A 101 -6.22 9.29 -3.06
C ALA A 101 -6.16 9.87 -4.48
N ASN A 102 -5.15 9.50 -5.26
CA ASN A 102 -5.02 9.96 -6.65
C ASN A 102 -6.14 9.42 -7.53
N GLN A 103 -6.64 8.22 -7.26
CA GLN A 103 -7.82 7.67 -7.91
C GLN A 103 -9.08 8.47 -7.58
N LEU A 104 -9.28 8.87 -6.31
CA LEU A 104 -10.42 9.72 -5.90
C LEU A 104 -10.35 11.09 -6.56
N ASP A 105 -9.14 11.63 -6.68
CA ASP A 105 -8.87 12.86 -7.41
C ASP A 105 -9.28 12.75 -8.89
N GLN A 106 -9.06 11.60 -9.53
CA GLN A 106 -9.56 11.36 -10.89
C GLN A 106 -11.09 11.29 -10.94
N VAL A 107 -11.74 10.63 -9.97
CA VAL A 107 -13.20 10.60 -9.85
C VAL A 107 -13.76 12.02 -9.69
N SER A 108 -13.13 12.85 -8.85
CA SER A 108 -13.54 14.23 -8.62
C SER A 108 -13.54 15.08 -9.90
N LYS A 109 -12.62 14.76 -10.83
CA LYS A 109 -12.46 15.41 -12.14
C LYS A 109 -13.37 14.85 -13.22
N GLY A 110 -14.26 13.91 -12.88
CA GLY A 110 -15.15 13.25 -13.84
C GLY A 110 -14.53 12.06 -14.58
N ASN A 111 -13.29 11.69 -14.26
CA ASN A 111 -12.62 10.54 -14.87
C ASN A 111 -12.98 9.24 -14.12
N HIS A 112 -14.27 8.89 -14.06
CA HIS A 112 -14.78 7.81 -13.20
C HIS A 112 -14.19 6.43 -13.51
N VAL A 113 -14.02 6.09 -14.80
CA VAL A 113 -13.42 4.81 -15.22
C VAL A 113 -11.97 4.70 -14.77
N ARG A 114 -11.17 5.75 -15.02
CA ARG A 114 -9.77 5.81 -14.60
C ARG A 114 -9.63 5.86 -13.08
N GLY A 115 -10.54 6.53 -12.39
CA GLY A 115 -10.57 6.55 -10.93
C GLY A 115 -10.82 5.16 -10.35
N TYR A 116 -11.62 4.33 -11.01
CA TYR A 116 -11.88 2.95 -10.60
C TYR A 116 -10.79 1.96 -11.04
N GLU A 117 -10.00 2.32 -12.07
CA GLU A 117 -8.92 1.51 -12.62
C GLU A 117 -7.72 1.47 -11.65
N GLY A 118 -7.37 0.28 -11.18
CA GLY A 118 -6.31 0.07 -10.20
C GLY A 118 -6.74 0.20 -8.73
N THR A 119 -8.02 0.51 -8.45
CA THR A 119 -8.50 0.57 -7.06
C THR A 119 -8.61 -0.82 -6.45
N ALA A 120 -9.02 -1.81 -7.24
CA ALA A 120 -9.12 -3.19 -6.78
C ALA A 120 -7.77 -3.74 -6.32
N GLU A 121 -6.70 -3.42 -7.05
CA GLU A 121 -5.33 -3.79 -6.69
C GLU A 121 -4.89 -3.09 -5.41
N ALA A 122 -5.10 -1.77 -5.30
CA ALA A 122 -4.76 -1.01 -4.09
C ALA A 122 -5.50 -1.53 -2.84
N ILE A 123 -6.80 -1.84 -2.97
CA ILE A 123 -7.61 -2.42 -1.88
C ILE A 123 -7.10 -3.83 -1.52
N GLN A 124 -6.75 -4.65 -2.51
CA GLN A 124 -6.25 -5.99 -2.27
C GLN A 124 -4.86 -5.98 -1.61
N ASP A 125 -3.99 -5.05 -1.99
CA ASP A 125 -2.69 -4.84 -1.37
C ASP A 125 -2.85 -4.37 0.07
N LEU A 126 -3.75 -3.41 0.32
CA LEU A 126 -4.10 -2.94 1.67
C LEU A 126 -4.63 -4.08 2.54
N LYS A 127 -5.53 -4.92 2.03
CA LYS A 127 -6.08 -6.07 2.76
C LYS A 127 -5.06 -7.16 3.02
N THR A 128 -4.10 -7.35 2.11
CA THR A 128 -3.02 -8.34 2.27
C THR A 128 -2.03 -7.89 3.34
N ALA A 129 -1.71 -6.59 3.37
CA ALA A 129 -0.81 -5.99 4.35
C ALA A 129 -1.48 -5.81 5.72
N CYS A 130 -2.76 -5.46 5.74
CA CYS A 130 -3.57 -5.20 6.93
C CYS A 130 -4.86 -6.04 6.89
N PRO A 131 -4.85 -7.27 7.43
CA PRO A 131 -5.96 -8.20 7.28
C PRO A 131 -7.24 -7.79 8.01
N LYS A 132 -7.16 -6.89 9.00
CA LYS A 132 -8.32 -6.29 9.69
C LYS A 132 -8.97 -5.16 8.89
N ALA A 133 -8.31 -4.69 7.83
CA ALA A 133 -8.72 -3.52 7.11
C ALA A 133 -9.97 -3.84 6.27
N GLY A 134 -11.12 -3.37 6.77
CA GLY A 134 -12.46 -3.67 6.23
C GLY A 134 -13.31 -4.66 7.04
N ASP A 135 -12.86 -5.12 8.22
CA ASP A 135 -13.66 -5.94 9.15
C ASP A 135 -14.48 -5.10 10.16
N GLU A 136 -14.19 -3.79 10.30
CA GLU A 136 -15.05 -2.94 11.10
C GLU A 136 -16.41 -2.73 10.41
N PRO A 137 -17.53 -3.03 11.10
CA PRO A 137 -18.84 -2.76 10.55
C PRO A 137 -18.94 -1.26 10.30
N MET A 138 -19.27 -0.88 9.06
CA MET A 138 -19.70 0.47 8.72
C MET A 138 -20.84 0.87 9.66
N LEU A 139 -20.51 1.56 10.75
CA LEU A 139 -21.46 2.33 11.54
C LEU A 139 -21.79 3.56 10.69
N ILE A 140 -22.70 3.34 9.75
CA ILE A 140 -23.42 4.40 9.04
C ILE A 140 -24.27 5.12 10.10
N PRO A 141 -24.03 6.41 10.41
CA PRO A 141 -24.96 7.20 11.22
C PRO A 141 -26.29 7.44 10.48
#